data_AF-A0A388PNU9-F1
#
_entry.id   AF-A0A388PNU9-F1
#
_cell.length_a   1.000
_cell.length_b   1.000
_cell.length_c   1.000
_cell.angle_alpha   90.00
_cell.angle_beta   90.00
_cell.angle_gamma   90.00
#
_symmetry.space_group_name_H-M   'P 1'
#
loop_
_entity.id
_entity.type
_entity.pdbx_description
1 polymer ?
#
loop_
_entity_poly.entity_id
_entity_poly.type
_entity_poly.pdbx_seq_one_letter_code
_entity_poly.pdbx_strand_id
1 'polypeptide(L)'
;MPLEAEDFHYLTILRELEKALARLDRKATRNDRRQTYRTTEAFRSALPKLSEKGVGANIAVALRASAELLAETEAASAQVIREQTEVRPRLARLAAGDWPPLVPAARMVERFTALTIGKHAEDPASPLAEHAEEAFRLAVLPALAWGLVAHLYELPENLRGDAQQALARHFRGKPQPYQTEIRLSDEEEPLTFRYLRMVEGWLRVLEGESAWQLAAERITSLRGELAKLLERRLTDLDTHLWELLGDHYTAQVAGSQRARVVAQASEHSRHSAGFLRNRLQLFAAANATGLRKFRLQTERNLKQAVAHKFAAEQESAPAPGDQAAAGREACGAAFWLARACFGHATKVPTEHQYAASKKVLLLLLRAAALLKGEPDLQRTCVRYAAGFATNPRYIRSGLVLDFQERLVDLYAGLPGARRSLTNLFRGRIYWQRWQAELVDDAHKAVEFYGAALKDYRDPEHGFDAEAPVHFFPELQILLQEVRKRKDRELHTLEVVDFITQRNYGIYFDVKEEERMLTAGLDEYADFKSDCFQRLRKRLKASAVKHESLEDTDWENLGDTALVLAEMDPTTDYYQTLINDLKTIPGMRFGRK
;
A
#
# COMPACT_ATOMS: atom_id res chain seq x y z
N MET A 1 7.27 22.28 -10.58
CA MET A 1 6.24 21.37 -11.12
C MET A 1 5.12 21.26 -10.09
N PRO A 2 3.85 21.28 -10.52
CA PRO A 2 2.73 21.00 -9.64
C PRO A 2 2.83 19.54 -9.17
N LEU A 3 2.41 19.29 -7.93
CA LEU A 3 2.40 17.97 -7.29
C LEU A 3 1.26 17.16 -7.96
N GLU A 4 1.61 16.17 -8.77
CA GLU A 4 0.64 15.23 -9.34
C GLU A 4 0.14 14.25 -8.26
N ALA A 5 -0.84 13.39 -8.56
CA ALA A 5 -1.56 12.51 -7.62
C ALA A 5 -0.70 11.51 -6.78
N GLU A 6 0.62 11.63 -6.79
CA GLU A 6 1.60 10.81 -6.07
C GLU A 6 1.86 11.23 -4.60
N ASP A 7 1.29 12.36 -4.13
CA ASP A 7 1.69 12.99 -2.86
C ASP A 7 0.74 12.79 -1.65
N PHE A 8 -0.33 11.99 -1.76
CA PHE A 8 -1.22 11.76 -0.62
C PHE A 8 -0.62 10.76 0.38
N HIS A 9 0.15 11.23 1.36
CA HIS A 9 0.65 10.39 2.45
C HIS A 9 0.78 11.18 3.77
N TYR A 10 0.95 10.47 4.88
CA TYR A 10 0.99 11.02 6.24
C TYR A 10 1.82 12.31 6.36
N LEU A 11 3.08 12.28 5.90
CA LEU A 11 3.98 13.40 6.06
C LEU A 11 3.60 14.60 5.18
N THR A 12 3.03 14.37 3.99
CA THR A 12 2.53 15.46 3.15
C THR A 12 1.34 16.13 3.81
N ILE A 13 0.38 15.37 4.34
CA ILE A 13 -0.79 15.96 5.01
C ILE A 13 -0.37 16.68 6.29
N LEU A 14 0.54 16.11 7.09
CA LEU A 14 1.07 16.77 8.28
C LEU A 14 1.72 18.12 7.93
N ARG A 15 2.42 18.16 6.80
CA ARG A 15 3.08 19.36 6.30
C ARG A 15 2.12 20.38 5.71
N GLU A 16 1.11 19.96 4.95
CA GLU A 16 0.07 20.86 4.46
C GLU A 16 -0.70 21.47 5.63
N LEU A 17 -0.93 20.71 6.70
CA LEU A 17 -1.51 21.23 7.94
C LEU A 17 -0.59 22.27 8.59
N GLU A 18 0.70 21.98 8.76
CA GLU A 18 1.68 22.95 9.29
C GLU A 18 1.70 24.25 8.45
N LYS A 19 1.70 24.14 7.12
CA LYS A 19 1.65 25.29 6.19
C LYS A 19 0.35 26.07 6.33
N ALA A 20 -0.79 25.38 6.41
CA ALA A 20 -2.09 26.01 6.56
C ALA A 20 -2.15 26.84 7.85
N LEU A 21 -1.68 26.28 8.96
CA LEU A 21 -1.63 26.94 10.26
C LEU A 21 -0.67 28.14 10.27
N ALA A 22 0.53 28.00 9.68
CA ALA A 22 1.49 29.10 9.57
C ALA A 22 0.95 30.28 8.74
N ARG A 23 0.10 30.02 7.73
CA ARG A 23 -0.60 31.06 6.95
C ARG A 23 -1.76 31.72 7.71
N LEU A 24 -2.32 31.04 8.70
CA LEU A 24 -3.39 31.54 9.56
C LEU A 24 -2.87 32.40 10.71
N ASP A 25 -1.60 32.25 11.10
CA ASP A 25 -1.01 33.06 12.16
C ASP A 25 -0.59 34.46 11.68
N ARG A 26 -1.39 35.46 12.05
CA ARG A 26 -1.10 36.88 11.80
C ARG A 26 0.10 37.40 12.60
N LYS A 27 0.47 36.75 13.71
CA LYS A 27 1.57 37.16 14.61
C LYS A 27 2.88 36.39 14.37
N ALA A 28 2.87 35.38 13.49
CA ALA A 28 4.08 34.61 13.20
C ALA A 28 5.19 35.54 12.67
N THR A 29 6.29 35.61 13.41
CA THR A 29 7.42 36.45 13.03
C THR A 29 8.12 35.87 11.79
N ARG A 30 8.93 36.69 11.11
CA ARG A 30 9.77 36.21 9.99
C ARG A 30 10.68 35.04 10.41
N ASN A 31 11.01 34.93 11.70
CA ASN A 31 11.79 33.82 12.27
C ASN A 31 10.98 32.53 12.44
N ASP A 32 9.73 32.59 12.92
CA ASP A 32 8.86 31.40 13.02
C ASP A 32 8.60 30.81 11.63
N ARG A 33 8.35 31.70 10.65
CA ARG A 33 8.25 31.29 9.24
C ARG A 33 9.56 30.68 8.74
N ARG A 34 10.73 31.26 9.07
CA ARG A 34 12.05 30.69 8.75
C ARG A 34 12.29 29.33 9.40
N GLN A 35 11.79 29.09 10.60
CA GLN A 35 11.90 27.80 11.28
C GLN A 35 11.03 26.74 10.58
N THR A 36 9.80 27.08 10.18
CA THR A 36 8.97 26.25 9.28
C THR A 36 9.61 26.03 7.91
N TYR A 37 10.33 27.03 7.38
CA TYR A 37 11.12 26.87 6.14
C TYR A 37 12.36 25.98 6.35
N ARG A 38 13.02 26.03 7.50
CA ARG A 38 14.17 25.17 7.86
C ARG A 38 13.74 23.73 8.13
N THR A 39 12.63 23.49 8.82
CA THR A 39 12.03 22.15 8.94
C THR A 39 11.60 21.65 7.56
N THR A 40 11.06 22.53 6.71
CA THR A 40 10.75 22.23 5.30
C THR A 40 11.99 21.87 4.45
N GLU A 41 13.12 22.55 4.66
CA GLU A 41 14.38 22.29 3.95
C GLU A 41 15.10 21.05 4.51
N ALA A 42 15.07 20.85 5.82
CA ALA A 42 15.48 19.60 6.47
C ALA A 42 14.62 18.43 5.94
N PHE A 43 13.32 18.61 5.82
CA PHE A 43 12.39 17.62 5.24
C PHE A 43 12.71 17.33 3.77
N ARG A 44 12.93 18.36 2.95
CA ARG A 44 13.30 18.22 1.53
C ARG A 44 14.72 17.70 1.31
N SER A 45 15.63 17.85 2.27
CA SER A 45 17.02 17.36 2.19
C SER A 45 17.19 15.98 2.84
N ALA A 46 16.33 15.65 3.81
CA ALA A 46 16.17 14.31 4.37
C ALA A 46 15.74 13.36 3.25
N LEU A 47 14.68 13.70 2.51
CA LEU A 47 14.13 12.87 1.44
C LEU A 47 15.20 12.34 0.45
N PRO A 48 16.12 13.16 -0.10
CA PRO A 48 17.25 12.71 -0.91
C PRO A 48 18.34 11.96 -0.13
N LYS A 49 18.68 12.34 1.11
CA LYS A 49 19.71 11.64 1.92
C LYS A 49 19.32 10.21 2.31
N LEU A 50 18.04 9.88 2.24
CA LEU A 50 17.51 8.51 2.29
C LEU A 50 17.95 7.62 1.10
N SER A 51 18.61 8.18 0.08
CA SER A 51 18.93 7.51 -1.20
C SER A 51 20.40 7.07 -1.38
N GLU A 52 21.34 7.50 -0.52
CA GLU A 52 22.77 7.41 -0.87
C GLU A 52 23.59 6.32 -0.16
N LYS A 53 23.07 5.55 0.82
CA LYS A 53 23.90 4.62 1.61
C LYS A 53 23.46 3.16 1.52
N GLY A 54 24.18 2.37 0.72
CA GLY A 54 24.06 0.91 0.61
C GLY A 54 25.35 0.15 0.97
N VAL A 55 25.19 -1.04 1.55
CA VAL A 55 25.95 -2.33 1.41
C VAL A 55 25.39 -3.29 2.48
N GLY A 56 25.32 -4.61 2.23
CA GLY A 56 24.61 -5.65 3.01
C GLY A 56 24.92 -5.81 4.50
N ALA A 57 25.88 -5.08 5.08
CA ALA A 57 26.06 -4.95 6.53
C ALA A 57 25.52 -3.62 7.10
N ASN A 58 25.03 -2.71 6.27
CA ASN A 58 24.63 -1.32 6.57
C ASN A 58 23.15 -1.02 6.27
N ILE A 59 22.36 -1.95 5.73
CA ILE A 59 20.93 -1.73 5.45
C ILE A 59 20.18 -1.32 6.73
N ALA A 60 20.40 -2.06 7.82
CA ALA A 60 19.90 -1.74 9.16
C ALA A 60 20.24 -0.32 9.63
N VAL A 61 21.48 0.11 9.37
CA VAL A 61 22.02 1.40 9.84
C VAL A 61 21.51 2.55 8.99
N ALA A 62 21.43 2.37 7.67
CA ALA A 62 20.90 3.35 6.73
C ALA A 62 19.39 3.57 6.94
N LEU A 63 18.66 2.49 7.13
CA LEU A 63 17.24 2.53 7.49
C LEU A 63 17.04 3.21 8.86
N ARG A 64 17.83 2.85 9.87
CA ARG A 64 17.74 3.46 11.20
C ARG A 64 17.96 4.97 11.17
N ALA A 65 19.04 5.42 10.54
CA ALA A 65 19.33 6.86 10.39
C ALA A 65 18.21 7.59 9.65
N SER A 66 17.54 6.89 8.72
CA SER A 66 16.38 7.40 7.98
C SER A 66 15.13 7.56 8.87
N ALA A 67 14.81 6.57 9.70
CA ALA A 67 13.68 6.65 10.62
C ALA A 67 13.90 7.65 11.76
N GLU A 68 15.12 7.71 12.33
CA GLU A 68 15.48 8.69 13.35
C GLU A 68 15.25 10.13 12.83
N LEU A 69 15.74 10.44 11.63
CA LEU A 69 15.55 11.74 11.00
C LEU A 69 14.07 12.08 10.72
N LEU A 70 13.29 11.10 10.29
CA LEU A 70 11.85 11.25 10.04
C LEU A 70 11.03 11.42 11.33
N ALA A 71 11.41 10.71 12.40
CA ALA A 71 10.79 10.84 13.72
C ALA A 71 11.10 12.20 14.34
N GLU A 72 12.36 12.67 14.26
CA GLU A 72 12.75 14.01 14.69
C GLU A 72 11.97 15.10 13.93
N THR A 73 11.82 14.94 12.62
CA THR A 73 11.10 15.91 11.78
C THR A 73 9.61 15.93 12.07
N GLU A 74 8.98 14.78 12.25
CA GLU A 74 7.59 14.70 12.69
C GLU A 74 7.40 15.35 14.06
N ALA A 75 8.24 15.01 15.04
CA ALA A 75 8.16 15.56 16.38
C ALA A 75 8.24 17.10 16.34
N ALA A 76 9.15 17.63 15.52
CA ALA A 76 9.26 19.07 15.29
C ALA A 76 7.98 19.67 14.68
N SER A 77 7.44 19.09 13.59
CA SER A 77 6.20 19.59 12.97
C SER A 77 4.99 19.48 13.90
N ALA A 78 4.83 18.35 14.60
CA ALA A 78 3.76 18.15 15.58
C ALA A 78 3.85 19.18 16.72
N GLN A 79 5.08 19.48 17.18
CA GLN A 79 5.29 20.50 18.19
C GLN A 79 4.93 21.91 17.69
N VAL A 80 5.32 22.28 16.47
CA VAL A 80 4.95 23.57 15.86
C VAL A 80 3.44 23.71 15.75
N ILE A 81 2.75 22.67 15.25
CA ILE A 81 1.29 22.65 15.15
C ILE A 81 0.67 22.90 16.53
N ARG A 82 1.13 22.14 17.53
CA ARG A 82 0.65 22.24 18.91
C ARG A 82 0.82 23.65 19.47
N GLU A 83 2.00 24.23 19.37
CA GLU A 83 2.29 25.58 19.86
C GLU A 83 1.43 26.66 19.19
N GLN A 84 1.01 26.43 17.94
CA GLN A 84 0.17 27.36 17.19
C GLN A 84 -1.32 27.26 17.53
N THR A 85 -1.82 26.09 17.91
CA THR A 85 -3.26 25.82 18.09
C THR A 85 -3.68 25.61 19.55
N GLU A 86 -2.78 25.18 20.42
CA GLU A 86 -3.01 24.87 21.83
C GLU A 86 -2.15 25.85 22.66
N VAL A 87 -2.74 26.80 23.39
CA VAL A 87 -2.02 27.87 24.13
C VAL A 87 -1.05 27.28 25.18
N ARG A 88 0.20 27.01 24.80
CA ARG A 88 1.36 26.54 25.60
C ARG A 88 1.22 25.23 26.40
N PRO A 89 2.34 24.54 26.67
CA PRO A 89 2.37 23.11 26.93
C PRO A 89 2.11 22.84 28.40
N ARG A 90 1.08 22.06 28.71
CA ARG A 90 1.05 21.33 29.97
C ARG A 90 1.38 19.88 29.68
N LEU A 91 2.67 19.56 29.64
CA LEU A 91 3.14 18.25 30.11
C LEU A 91 2.46 17.89 31.46
N ALA A 92 2.07 18.88 32.25
CA ALA A 92 1.20 18.75 33.43
C ALA A 92 -0.24 18.23 33.17
N ARG A 93 -0.87 18.44 32.01
CA ARG A 93 -2.23 17.92 31.71
C ARG A 93 -2.19 16.45 31.31
N LEU A 94 -1.23 16.10 30.44
CA LEU A 94 -0.93 14.71 30.07
C LEU A 94 -0.45 13.89 31.28
N ALA A 95 0.29 14.51 32.20
CA ALA A 95 0.72 13.88 33.46
C ALA A 95 -0.38 13.81 34.54
N ALA A 96 -1.42 14.66 34.48
CA ALA A 96 -2.51 14.70 35.47
C ALA A 96 -3.73 13.83 35.11
N GLY A 97 -3.84 13.32 33.89
CA GLY A 97 -4.99 12.51 33.48
C GLY A 97 -6.30 13.31 33.34
N ASP A 98 -6.20 14.63 33.13
CA ASP A 98 -7.36 15.52 33.08
C ASP A 98 -8.30 15.22 31.91
N TRP A 99 -9.59 15.18 32.23
CA TRP A 99 -10.71 15.02 31.32
C TRP A 99 -11.23 16.40 30.85
N PRO A 100 -11.60 16.58 29.56
CA PRO A 100 -11.46 15.65 28.44
C PRO A 100 -10.08 15.69 27.73
N PRO A 101 -9.54 14.53 27.28
CA PRO A 101 -8.24 14.48 26.58
C PRO A 101 -8.32 15.01 25.14
N LEU A 102 -7.37 15.86 24.72
CA LEU A 102 -7.28 16.30 23.32
C LEU A 102 -6.70 15.21 22.41
N VAL A 103 -7.25 15.06 21.20
CA VAL A 103 -6.69 14.19 20.17
C VAL A 103 -5.48 14.88 19.52
N PRO A 104 -4.28 14.29 19.52
CA PRO A 104 -3.10 14.92 18.91
C PRO A 104 -3.26 15.12 17.40
N ALA A 105 -2.78 16.24 16.86
CA ALA A 105 -2.85 16.53 15.42
C ALA A 105 -2.22 15.42 14.55
N ALA A 106 -1.07 14.88 14.98
CA ALA A 106 -0.43 13.75 14.32
C ALA A 106 -1.35 12.52 14.23
N ARG A 107 -2.18 12.26 15.24
CA ARG A 107 -3.16 11.15 15.23
C ARG A 107 -4.35 11.44 14.31
N MET A 108 -4.80 12.68 14.22
CA MET A 108 -5.81 13.07 13.23
C MET A 108 -5.29 12.85 11.81
N VAL A 109 -4.06 13.30 11.52
CA VAL A 109 -3.42 13.10 10.21
C VAL A 109 -3.27 11.62 9.89
N GLU A 110 -2.77 10.82 10.83
CA GLU A 110 -2.63 9.38 10.67
C GLU A 110 -3.95 8.71 10.30
N ARG A 111 -5.04 8.98 11.06
CA ARG A 111 -6.36 8.40 10.80
C ARG A 111 -6.97 8.87 9.49
N PHE A 112 -6.90 10.17 9.20
CA PHE A 112 -7.37 10.75 7.95
C PHE A 112 -6.71 10.08 6.76
N THR A 113 -5.37 10.01 6.78
CA THR A 113 -4.63 9.38 5.68
C THR A 113 -5.02 7.92 5.55
N ALA A 114 -4.94 7.15 6.63
CA ALA A 114 -5.15 5.71 6.55
C ALA A 114 -6.58 5.31 6.12
N LEU A 115 -7.62 6.03 6.57
CA LEU A 115 -9.00 5.80 6.13
C LEU A 115 -9.22 6.18 4.67
N THR A 116 -8.69 7.32 4.23
CA THR A 116 -8.79 7.74 2.82
C THR A 116 -8.16 6.70 1.91
N ILE A 117 -7.00 6.16 2.32
CA ILE A 117 -6.26 5.13 1.59
C ILE A 117 -7.05 3.82 1.53
N GLY A 118 -7.55 3.35 2.67
CA GLY A 118 -8.33 2.12 2.74
C GLY A 118 -9.55 2.17 1.81
N LYS A 119 -10.30 3.27 1.88
CA LYS A 119 -11.50 3.49 1.06
C LYS A 119 -11.22 3.61 -0.43
N HIS A 120 -10.17 4.34 -0.80
CA HIS A 120 -9.77 4.41 -2.21
C HIS A 120 -9.27 3.06 -2.75
N ALA A 121 -8.67 2.21 -1.91
CA ALA A 121 -8.26 0.88 -2.31
C ALA A 121 -9.45 -0.06 -2.58
N GLU A 122 -10.57 0.14 -1.87
CA GLU A 122 -11.85 -0.58 -2.07
C GLU A 122 -12.54 -0.18 -3.37
N ASP A 123 -12.67 1.12 -3.61
CA ASP A 123 -13.30 1.67 -4.80
C ASP A 123 -12.42 2.74 -5.47
N PRO A 124 -11.43 2.31 -6.27
CA PRO A 124 -10.55 3.23 -6.97
C PRO A 124 -11.27 3.96 -8.13
N ALA A 125 -12.50 3.57 -8.49
CA ALA A 125 -13.27 4.24 -9.53
C ALA A 125 -13.87 5.56 -9.05
N SER A 126 -14.12 5.68 -7.74
CA SER A 126 -14.56 6.93 -7.12
C SER A 126 -13.37 7.87 -6.91
N PRO A 127 -13.52 9.19 -7.18
CA PRO A 127 -12.45 10.17 -6.99
C PRO A 127 -11.86 10.14 -5.58
N LEU A 128 -10.54 10.30 -5.45
CA LEU A 128 -9.83 10.31 -4.17
C LEU A 128 -10.40 11.38 -3.20
N ALA A 129 -10.86 12.51 -3.73
CA ALA A 129 -11.55 13.56 -2.98
C ALA A 129 -12.81 13.05 -2.24
N GLU A 130 -13.57 12.10 -2.80
CA GLU A 130 -14.76 11.54 -2.14
C GLU A 130 -14.37 10.71 -0.92
N HIS A 131 -13.33 9.90 -1.07
CA HIS A 131 -12.76 9.10 0.03
C HIS A 131 -12.13 9.97 1.11
N ALA A 132 -11.48 11.07 0.72
CA ALA A 132 -10.91 12.05 1.64
C ALA A 132 -12.00 12.76 2.45
N GLU A 133 -13.09 13.17 1.80
CA GLU A 133 -14.23 13.78 2.48
C GLU A 133 -14.86 12.82 3.49
N GLU A 134 -15.07 11.56 3.13
CA GLU A 134 -15.63 10.56 4.03
C GLU A 134 -14.70 10.27 5.21
N ALA A 135 -13.40 10.09 4.97
CA ALA A 135 -12.40 9.92 6.02
C ALA A 135 -12.34 11.12 6.97
N PHE A 136 -12.49 12.33 6.45
CA PHE A 136 -12.55 13.55 7.26
C PHE A 136 -13.78 13.56 8.16
N ARG A 137 -14.97 13.23 7.61
CA ARG A 137 -16.22 13.14 8.39
C ARG A 137 -16.15 12.12 9.52
N LEU A 138 -15.53 10.97 9.28
CA LEU A 138 -15.46 9.88 10.24
C LEU A 138 -14.43 10.13 11.35
N ALA A 139 -13.21 10.55 10.99
CA ALA A 139 -12.11 10.59 11.95
C ALA A 139 -11.71 12.00 12.40
N VAL A 140 -11.75 13.00 11.51
CA VAL A 140 -11.19 14.33 11.82
C VAL A 140 -12.25 15.27 12.37
N LEU A 141 -13.42 15.34 11.73
CA LEU A 141 -14.51 16.23 12.13
C LEU A 141 -14.95 16.01 13.60
N PRO A 142 -15.12 14.77 14.09
CA PRO A 142 -15.46 14.53 15.49
C PRO A 142 -14.30 14.90 16.43
N ALA A 143 -13.05 14.68 16.03
CA ALA A 143 -11.87 15.06 16.82
C ALA A 143 -11.73 16.58 16.94
N LEU A 144 -12.06 17.33 15.88
CA LEU A 144 -12.10 18.79 15.89
C LEU A 144 -13.23 19.32 16.78
N ALA A 145 -14.43 18.73 16.67
CA ALA A 145 -15.56 19.08 17.53
C ALA A 145 -15.23 18.84 19.00
N TRP A 146 -14.61 17.71 19.32
CA TRP A 146 -14.17 17.38 20.67
C TRP A 146 -13.11 18.36 21.20
N GLY A 147 -12.17 18.78 20.35
CA GLY A 147 -11.21 19.81 20.73
C GLY A 147 -11.89 21.14 21.09
N LEU A 148 -12.95 21.54 20.39
CA LEU A 148 -13.75 22.72 20.76
C LEU A 148 -14.50 22.50 22.08
N VAL A 149 -15.11 21.32 22.28
CA VAL A 149 -15.79 20.95 23.54
C VAL A 149 -14.82 20.98 24.72
N ALA A 150 -13.60 20.48 24.55
CA ALA A 150 -12.56 20.53 25.58
C ALA A 150 -12.25 21.97 26.01
N HIS A 151 -12.21 22.92 25.07
CA HIS A 151 -12.02 24.34 25.37
C HIS A 151 -13.28 24.97 25.99
N LEU A 152 -14.49 24.53 25.61
CA LEU A 152 -15.72 24.97 26.28
C LEU A 152 -15.72 24.58 27.76
N TYR A 153 -15.20 23.40 28.11
CA TYR A 153 -15.08 22.97 29.50
C TYR A 153 -14.08 23.79 30.33
N GLU A 154 -13.16 24.53 29.68
CA GLU A 154 -12.25 25.47 30.37
C GLU A 154 -12.96 26.76 30.79
N LEU A 155 -14.12 27.06 30.19
CA LEU A 155 -14.91 28.24 30.53
C LEU A 155 -15.75 28.00 31.81
N PRO A 156 -16.08 29.08 32.53
CA PRO A 156 -17.13 29.06 33.56
C PRO A 156 -18.43 28.45 33.03
N GLU A 157 -19.10 27.63 33.85
CA GLU A 157 -20.28 26.85 33.45
C GLU A 157 -21.40 27.71 32.84
N ASN A 158 -21.60 28.91 33.38
CA ASN A 158 -22.58 29.88 32.91
C ASN A 158 -22.29 30.42 31.50
N LEU A 159 -21.04 30.37 31.02
CA LEU A 159 -20.65 30.87 29.70
C LEU A 159 -20.62 29.77 28.61
N ARG A 160 -20.65 28.49 29.00
CA ARG A 160 -20.45 27.37 28.05
C ARG A 160 -21.53 27.30 26.99
N GLY A 161 -22.80 27.42 27.39
CA GLY A 161 -23.93 27.34 26.46
C GLY A 161 -23.92 28.45 25.42
N ASP A 162 -23.65 29.68 25.85
CA ASP A 162 -23.61 30.84 24.95
C ASP A 162 -22.37 30.80 24.03
N ALA A 163 -21.22 30.40 24.55
CA ALA A 163 -20.01 30.20 23.76
C ALA A 163 -20.18 29.08 22.72
N GLN A 164 -20.85 27.98 23.09
CA GLN A 164 -21.19 26.87 22.20
C GLN A 164 -22.10 27.34 21.06
N GLN A 165 -23.16 28.10 21.37
CA GLN A 165 -24.05 28.67 20.34
C GLN A 165 -23.32 29.66 19.44
N ALA A 166 -22.43 30.49 20.00
CA ALA A 166 -21.65 31.44 19.23
C ALA A 166 -20.66 30.72 18.27
N LEU A 167 -20.06 29.61 18.70
CA LEU A 167 -19.29 28.71 17.83
C LEU A 167 -20.14 28.13 16.69
N ALA A 168 -21.33 27.62 16.99
CA ALA A 168 -22.23 27.10 15.96
C ALA A 168 -22.61 28.17 14.91
N ARG A 169 -22.94 29.39 15.36
CA ARG A 169 -23.22 30.54 14.48
C ARG A 169 -22.00 30.91 13.63
N HIS A 170 -20.79 30.88 14.21
CA HIS A 170 -19.55 31.14 13.49
C HIS A 170 -19.35 30.14 12.32
N PHE A 171 -19.58 28.85 12.53
CA PHE A 171 -19.42 27.85 11.48
C PHE A 171 -20.54 27.83 10.44
N ARG A 172 -21.77 28.25 10.79
CA ARG A 172 -22.85 28.51 9.81
C ARG A 172 -22.63 29.76 8.97
N GLY A 173 -21.92 30.74 9.51
CA GLY A 173 -21.65 32.01 8.87
C GLY A 173 -20.62 31.93 7.74
N LYS A 174 -20.30 33.09 7.17
CA LYS A 174 -19.20 33.19 6.19
C LYS A 174 -17.88 32.77 6.86
N PRO A 175 -17.01 31.98 6.18
CA PRO A 175 -15.73 31.57 6.74
C PRO A 175 -14.88 32.75 7.20
N GLN A 176 -14.41 32.70 8.46
CA GLN A 176 -13.50 33.70 9.03
C GLN A 176 -12.20 33.02 9.49
N PRO A 177 -11.35 32.58 8.54
CA PRO A 177 -10.25 31.66 8.84
C PRO A 177 -9.22 32.21 9.83
N TYR A 178 -9.06 33.53 9.92
CA TYR A 178 -8.11 34.19 10.82
C TYR A 178 -8.66 34.48 12.22
N GLN A 179 -9.94 34.19 12.47
CA GLN A 179 -10.60 34.49 13.73
C GLN A 179 -10.25 33.44 14.77
N THR A 180 -9.70 33.88 15.90
CA THR A 180 -9.42 33.03 17.08
C THR A 180 -10.19 33.49 18.31
N GLU A 181 -11.15 34.39 18.12
CA GLU A 181 -11.89 35.08 19.17
C GLU A 181 -13.37 35.08 18.83
N ILE A 182 -14.23 34.76 19.80
CA ILE A 182 -15.68 34.71 19.64
C ILE A 182 -16.31 35.70 20.61
N ARG A 183 -17.19 36.56 20.09
CA ARG A 183 -17.98 37.48 20.90
C ARG A 183 -19.28 36.82 21.29
N LEU A 184 -19.60 36.85 22.57
CA LEU A 184 -20.92 36.55 23.07
C LEU A 184 -21.83 37.77 22.86
N SER A 185 -23.14 37.55 22.76
CA SER A 185 -24.10 38.64 22.52
C SER A 185 -24.14 39.66 23.67
N ASP A 186 -23.80 39.25 24.89
CA ASP A 186 -24.01 40.01 26.11
C ASP A 186 -22.71 40.39 26.85
N GLU A 187 -21.52 40.08 26.30
CA GLU A 187 -20.23 40.42 26.91
C GLU A 187 -19.39 41.36 26.02
N GLU A 188 -18.74 42.35 26.65
CA GLU A 188 -17.86 43.30 25.96
C GLU A 188 -16.52 42.67 25.54
N GLU A 189 -16.02 41.68 26.28
CA GLU A 189 -14.74 41.03 26.00
C GLU A 189 -14.89 39.75 25.14
N PRO A 190 -14.10 39.60 24.06
CA PRO A 190 -14.14 38.40 23.23
C PRO A 190 -13.46 37.20 23.91
N LEU A 191 -14.08 36.03 23.84
CA LEU A 191 -13.50 34.77 24.31
C LEU A 191 -12.47 34.24 23.30
N THR A 192 -11.26 33.97 23.77
CA THR A 192 -10.19 33.43 22.91
C THR A 192 -10.32 31.91 22.77
N PHE A 193 -10.55 31.43 21.54
CA PHE A 193 -10.52 30.03 21.15
C PHE A 193 -9.39 29.78 20.15
N ARG A 194 -8.17 29.55 20.63
CA ARG A 194 -7.01 29.31 19.75
C ARG A 194 -7.16 28.03 18.90
N TYR A 195 -7.91 27.06 19.40
CA TYR A 195 -8.21 25.81 18.68
C TYR A 195 -9.05 26.02 17.41
N LEU A 196 -9.74 27.15 17.25
CA LEU A 196 -10.35 27.52 15.96
C LEU A 196 -9.35 27.49 14.82
N ARG A 197 -8.09 27.83 15.10
CA ARG A 197 -7.01 27.76 14.12
C ARG A 197 -6.76 26.32 13.64
N MET A 198 -6.89 25.31 14.51
CA MET A 198 -6.78 23.91 14.12
C MET A 198 -7.90 23.53 13.14
N VAL A 199 -9.14 23.92 13.45
CA VAL A 199 -10.31 23.66 12.61
C VAL A 199 -10.14 24.29 11.24
N GLU A 200 -9.82 25.59 11.19
CA GLU A 200 -9.62 26.34 9.94
C GLU A 200 -8.38 25.85 9.18
N GLY A 201 -7.34 25.39 9.88
CA GLY A 201 -6.17 24.77 9.27
C GLY A 201 -6.52 23.49 8.53
N TRP A 202 -7.31 22.62 9.14
CA TRP A 202 -7.79 21.38 8.52
C TRP A 202 -8.71 21.61 7.33
N LEU A 203 -9.66 22.56 7.45
CA LEU A 203 -10.52 22.92 6.33
C LEU A 203 -9.70 23.45 5.14
N ARG A 204 -8.67 24.26 5.41
CA ARG A 204 -7.73 24.74 4.38
C ARG A 204 -6.87 23.64 3.75
N VAL A 205 -6.51 22.60 4.50
CA VAL A 205 -5.78 21.45 3.93
C VAL A 205 -6.62 20.80 2.84
N LEU A 206 -7.94 20.68 3.06
CA LEU A 206 -8.88 20.13 2.09
C LEU A 206 -9.21 21.08 0.93
N GLU A 207 -8.82 22.35 0.99
CA GLU A 207 -9.05 23.32 -0.09
C GLU A 207 -7.87 23.33 -1.09
N GLY A 208 -8.18 23.21 -2.39
CA GLY A 208 -7.21 23.42 -3.46
C GLY A 208 -7.49 22.59 -4.71
N GLU A 209 -6.45 22.38 -5.52
CA GLU A 209 -6.54 21.74 -6.85
C GLU A 209 -5.99 20.31 -6.89
N SER A 210 -5.53 19.77 -5.77
CA SER A 210 -5.00 18.40 -5.71
C SER A 210 -6.13 17.37 -5.82
N ALA A 211 -5.82 16.16 -6.30
CA ALA A 211 -6.81 15.09 -6.55
C ALA A 211 -7.64 14.65 -5.32
N TRP A 212 -7.19 14.96 -4.11
CA TRP A 212 -7.84 14.64 -2.83
C TRP A 212 -8.50 15.85 -2.15
N GLN A 213 -8.34 17.05 -2.72
CA GLN A 213 -8.93 18.27 -2.20
C GLN A 213 -10.38 18.43 -2.67
N LEU A 214 -11.17 19.15 -1.89
CA LEU A 214 -12.61 19.26 -2.02
C LEU A 214 -13.01 20.59 -2.66
N ALA A 215 -14.11 20.57 -3.40
CA ALA A 215 -14.77 21.77 -3.88
C ALA A 215 -15.32 22.62 -2.72
N ALA A 216 -15.46 23.93 -2.92
CA ALA A 216 -15.88 24.88 -1.88
C ALA A 216 -17.26 24.56 -1.28
N GLU A 217 -18.16 23.97 -2.07
CA GLU A 217 -19.49 23.54 -1.62
C GLU A 217 -19.39 22.42 -0.58
N ARG A 218 -18.47 21.46 -0.80
CA ARG A 218 -18.21 20.36 0.13
C ARG A 218 -17.58 20.85 1.42
N ILE A 219 -16.63 21.80 1.34
CA ILE A 219 -16.08 22.48 2.53
C ILE A 219 -17.18 23.18 3.33
N THR A 220 -18.09 23.88 2.64
CA THR A 220 -19.24 24.53 3.29
C THR A 220 -20.15 23.51 3.97
N SER A 221 -20.38 22.34 3.37
CA SER A 221 -21.11 21.23 4.00
C SER A 221 -20.43 20.77 5.29
N LEU A 222 -19.11 20.54 5.27
CA LEU A 222 -18.35 20.11 6.45
C LEU A 222 -18.43 21.12 7.60
N ARG A 223 -18.37 22.43 7.29
CA ARG A 223 -18.59 23.50 8.28
C ARG A 223 -20.00 23.44 8.86
N GLY A 224 -21.01 23.21 8.03
CA GLY A 224 -22.40 23.04 8.45
C GLY A 224 -22.60 21.80 9.35
N GLU A 225 -21.91 20.70 9.07
CA GLU A 225 -21.91 19.50 9.92
C GLU A 225 -21.29 19.77 11.30
N LEU A 226 -20.16 20.49 11.35
CA LEU A 226 -19.57 20.93 12.62
C LEU A 226 -20.53 21.81 13.43
N ALA A 227 -21.21 22.76 12.77
CA ALA A 227 -22.20 23.61 13.41
C ALA A 227 -23.37 22.80 13.99
N LYS A 228 -23.88 21.81 13.24
CA LYS A 228 -24.95 20.90 13.71
C LYS A 228 -24.52 20.07 14.91
N LEU A 229 -23.26 19.64 14.99
CA LEU A 229 -22.73 18.98 16.18
C LEU A 229 -22.78 19.95 17.37
N LEU A 230 -22.26 21.16 17.20
CA LEU A 230 -22.22 22.18 18.26
C LEU A 230 -23.60 22.68 18.70
N GLU A 231 -24.66 22.49 17.93
CA GLU A 231 -26.04 22.84 18.31
C GLU A 231 -26.68 21.86 19.31
N ARG A 232 -26.09 20.67 19.48
CA ARG A 232 -26.55 19.70 20.48
C ARG A 232 -26.29 20.23 21.89
N ARG A 233 -27.07 19.77 22.87
CA ARG A 233 -26.76 20.06 24.28
C ARG A 233 -25.38 19.51 24.62
N LEU A 234 -24.59 20.25 25.39
CA LEU A 234 -23.19 19.90 25.66
C LEU A 234 -23.04 18.47 26.22
N THR A 235 -23.96 18.02 27.08
CA THR A 235 -24.02 16.66 27.66
C THR A 235 -24.40 15.55 26.67
N ASP A 236 -25.15 15.90 25.62
CA ASP A 236 -25.50 14.95 24.56
C ASP A 236 -24.39 14.92 23.50
N LEU A 237 -23.74 16.07 23.30
CA LEU A 237 -22.63 16.26 22.37
C LEU A 237 -21.39 15.52 22.83
N ASP A 238 -20.97 15.67 24.09
CA ASP A 238 -19.76 15.02 24.59
C ASP A 238 -19.89 13.49 24.62
N THR A 239 -21.04 12.96 25.03
CA THR A 239 -21.35 11.53 24.99
C THR A 239 -21.29 11.00 23.56
N HIS A 240 -21.94 11.70 22.61
CA HIS A 240 -21.94 11.31 21.21
C HIS A 240 -20.53 11.36 20.59
N LEU A 241 -19.76 12.41 20.87
CA LEU A 241 -18.39 12.53 20.39
C LEU A 241 -17.49 11.47 21.03
N TRP A 242 -17.70 11.12 22.29
CA TRP A 242 -16.94 10.07 22.96
C TRP A 242 -17.17 8.69 22.33
N GLU A 243 -18.40 8.37 21.94
CA GLU A 243 -18.71 7.14 21.20
C GLU A 243 -17.99 7.12 19.84
N LEU A 244 -18.16 8.19 19.04
CA LEU A 244 -17.51 8.31 17.73
C LEU A 244 -15.97 8.26 17.83
N LEU A 245 -15.41 8.95 18.83
CA LEU A 245 -13.97 8.91 19.08
C LEU A 245 -13.53 7.57 19.66
N GLY A 246 -14.40 6.84 20.34
CA GLY A 246 -14.08 5.53 20.89
C GLY A 246 -13.72 4.52 19.80
N ASP A 247 -14.51 4.55 18.72
CA ASP A 247 -14.33 3.74 17.53
C ASP A 247 -13.01 4.04 16.80
N HIS A 248 -12.46 5.23 16.97
CA HIS A 248 -11.25 5.65 16.25
C HIS A 248 -9.99 5.80 17.12
N TYR A 249 -10.13 6.13 18.41
CA TYR A 249 -9.04 6.65 19.24
C TYR A 249 -8.87 6.00 20.63
N THR A 250 -9.86 5.32 21.23
CA THR A 250 -9.78 4.87 22.65
C THR A 250 -9.43 3.40 22.89
N ALA A 251 -9.64 2.46 21.95
CA ALA A 251 -9.33 1.05 22.18
C ALA A 251 -7.81 0.80 22.23
N GLN A 252 -7.28 0.51 23.43
CA GLN A 252 -5.96 -0.08 23.62
C GLN A 252 -6.09 -1.61 23.56
N VAL A 253 -5.81 -2.19 22.39
CA VAL A 253 -5.49 -3.61 22.27
C VAL A 253 -4.04 -3.70 21.81
N ALA A 254 -3.27 -4.60 22.42
CA ALA A 254 -1.85 -4.78 22.16
C ALA A 254 -1.55 -4.91 20.66
N GLY A 255 -0.74 -3.99 20.14
CA GLY A 255 -0.47 -3.77 18.72
C GLY A 255 -0.37 -2.27 18.45
N SER A 256 0.40 -1.84 17.44
CA SER A 256 0.44 -0.43 17.09
C SER A 256 -1.00 0.02 16.74
N GLN A 257 -1.41 1.23 17.15
CA GLN A 257 -2.74 1.78 16.81
C GLN A 257 -3.08 1.73 15.29
N ARG A 258 -2.06 1.49 14.46
CA ARG A 258 -2.06 1.28 13.02
C ARG A 258 -2.57 -0.11 12.60
N ALA A 259 -2.31 -1.16 13.38
CA ALA A 259 -2.92 -2.49 13.19
C ALA A 259 -4.45 -2.45 13.34
N ARG A 260 -4.99 -1.56 14.18
CA ARG A 260 -6.44 -1.29 14.26
C ARG A 260 -6.97 -0.61 12.99
N VAL A 261 -6.21 0.29 12.37
CA VAL A 261 -6.63 0.89 11.09
C VAL A 261 -6.62 -0.15 9.97
N VAL A 262 -5.64 -1.05 9.96
CA VAL A 262 -5.61 -2.21 9.04
C VAL A 262 -6.80 -3.12 9.28
N ALA A 263 -7.11 -3.45 10.54
CA ALA A 263 -8.26 -4.29 10.87
C ALA A 263 -9.57 -3.62 10.45
N GLN A 264 -9.74 -2.32 10.69
CA GLN A 264 -10.91 -1.56 10.24
C GLN A 264 -10.98 -1.48 8.71
N ALA A 265 -9.87 -1.20 8.02
CA ALA A 265 -9.80 -1.25 6.55
C ALA A 265 -10.03 -2.67 6.01
N SER A 266 -9.66 -3.72 6.76
CA SER A 266 -9.88 -5.13 6.41
C SER A 266 -11.30 -5.62 6.69
N GLU A 267 -12.00 -5.00 7.64
CA GLU A 267 -13.43 -5.23 7.92
C GLU A 267 -14.31 -4.65 6.81
N HIS A 268 -13.92 -3.50 6.27
CA HIS A 268 -14.60 -2.85 5.13
C HIS A 268 -14.14 -3.44 3.78
N SER A 269 -12.90 -3.94 3.71
CA SER A 269 -12.33 -4.67 2.58
C SER A 269 -11.63 -5.96 3.01
N ARG A 270 -12.39 -7.05 3.10
CA ARG A 270 -11.75 -8.37 3.17
C ARG A 270 -10.89 -8.50 1.91
N HIS A 271 -9.55 -8.56 2.06
CA HIS A 271 -8.54 -8.74 1.00
C HIS A 271 -7.93 -7.49 0.32
N SER A 272 -7.98 -6.29 0.93
CA SER A 272 -7.28 -5.09 0.41
C SER A 272 -6.33 -4.47 1.44
N ALA A 273 -5.09 -4.94 1.48
CA ALA A 273 -4.01 -4.14 2.08
C ALA A 273 -3.88 -2.83 1.28
N GLY A 274 -3.90 -1.67 1.92
CA GLY A 274 -4.11 -0.36 1.28
C GLY A 274 -3.14 -0.01 0.13
N PHE A 275 -3.63 0.67 -0.90
CA PHE A 275 -2.85 1.06 -2.08
C PHE A 275 -3.13 2.51 -2.48
N LEU A 276 -2.08 3.30 -2.74
CA LEU A 276 -2.17 4.76 -2.82
C LEU A 276 -1.74 5.42 -4.13
N ARG A 277 -1.31 4.67 -5.13
CA ARG A 277 -0.79 5.29 -6.36
C ARG A 277 -1.73 5.03 -7.51
N ASN A 278 -1.80 5.98 -8.44
CA ASN A 278 -2.35 5.74 -9.76
C ASN A 278 -1.65 4.50 -10.31
N ARG A 279 -2.40 3.41 -10.29
CA ARG A 279 -1.87 2.10 -10.62
C ARG A 279 -1.56 2.07 -12.10
N LEU A 280 -0.47 1.38 -12.45
CA LEU A 280 0.07 1.29 -13.80
C LEU A 280 -1.03 0.89 -14.80
N GLN A 281 -0.84 1.24 -16.08
CA GLN A 281 -1.77 1.06 -17.21
C GLN A 281 -2.58 -0.27 -17.24
N LEU A 282 -2.06 -1.34 -16.62
CA LEU A 282 -2.75 -2.58 -16.27
C LEU A 282 -4.07 -2.39 -15.52
N PHE A 283 -4.12 -1.50 -14.53
CA PHE A 283 -5.34 -1.17 -13.79
C PHE A 283 -6.31 -0.33 -14.60
N ALA A 284 -5.81 0.55 -15.46
CA ALA A 284 -6.67 1.23 -16.44
C ALA A 284 -7.33 0.20 -17.37
N ALA A 285 -6.57 -0.81 -17.82
CA ALA A 285 -7.09 -1.94 -18.58
C ALA A 285 -8.07 -2.81 -17.76
N ALA A 286 -7.76 -3.10 -16.48
CA ALA A 286 -8.63 -3.85 -15.58
C ALA A 286 -9.94 -3.12 -15.26
N ASN A 287 -9.93 -1.79 -15.25
CA ASN A 287 -11.09 -0.93 -15.05
C ASN A 287 -11.85 -0.62 -16.34
N ALA A 288 -11.47 -1.21 -17.48
CA ALA A 288 -12.22 -1.08 -18.72
C ALA A 288 -13.67 -1.51 -18.51
N THR A 289 -14.61 -0.73 -19.04
CA THR A 289 -16.05 -0.94 -18.85
C THR A 289 -16.50 -2.34 -19.30
N GLY A 290 -15.86 -2.90 -20.33
CA GLY A 290 -16.09 -4.26 -20.82
C GLY A 290 -15.77 -5.38 -19.82
N LEU A 291 -14.86 -5.13 -18.86
CA LEU A 291 -14.45 -6.13 -17.86
C LEU A 291 -15.29 -6.10 -16.58
N ARG A 292 -16.22 -5.16 -16.41
CA ARG A 292 -17.03 -5.03 -15.17
C ARG A 292 -17.78 -6.32 -14.82
N LYS A 293 -18.38 -6.98 -15.82
CA LYS A 293 -19.08 -8.26 -15.63
C LYS A 293 -18.10 -9.37 -15.28
N PHE A 294 -16.93 -9.39 -15.91
CA PHE A 294 -15.89 -10.39 -15.67
C PHE A 294 -15.32 -10.26 -14.24
N ARG A 295 -15.06 -9.04 -13.77
CA ARG A 295 -14.68 -8.76 -12.38
C ARG A 295 -15.65 -9.41 -11.39
N LEU A 296 -16.95 -9.13 -11.53
CA LEU A 296 -17.98 -9.72 -10.66
C LEU A 296 -17.99 -11.26 -10.71
N GLN A 297 -17.67 -11.85 -11.87
CA GLN A 297 -17.52 -13.30 -12.00
C GLN A 297 -16.30 -13.82 -11.24
N THR A 298 -15.16 -13.13 -11.27
CA THR A 298 -13.97 -13.56 -10.49
C THR A 298 -14.23 -13.58 -8.99
N GLU A 299 -15.10 -12.69 -8.49
CA GLU A 299 -15.48 -12.61 -7.07
C GLU A 299 -16.56 -13.64 -6.67
N ARG A 300 -17.55 -13.91 -7.55
CA ARG A 300 -18.75 -14.69 -7.21
C ARG A 300 -18.79 -16.10 -7.80
N ASN A 301 -18.12 -16.33 -8.91
CA ASN A 301 -18.16 -17.59 -9.65
C ASN A 301 -16.87 -17.80 -10.48
N LEU A 302 -15.79 -18.17 -9.78
CA LEU A 302 -14.48 -18.36 -10.40
C LEU A 302 -14.50 -19.42 -11.51
N LYS A 303 -15.33 -20.47 -11.39
CA LYS A 303 -15.52 -21.48 -12.44
C LYS A 303 -15.94 -20.84 -13.77
N GLN A 304 -16.91 -19.94 -13.73
CA GLN A 304 -17.39 -19.24 -14.92
C GLN A 304 -16.34 -18.24 -15.46
N ALA A 305 -15.62 -17.56 -14.57
CA ALA A 305 -14.56 -16.63 -14.97
C ALA A 305 -13.43 -17.35 -15.72
N VAL A 306 -12.95 -18.49 -15.21
CA VAL A 306 -11.89 -19.27 -15.85
C VAL A 306 -12.32 -19.80 -17.24
N ALA A 307 -13.60 -20.16 -17.39
CA ALA A 307 -14.16 -20.65 -18.66
C ALA A 307 -14.34 -19.55 -19.73
N HIS A 308 -14.35 -18.27 -19.35
CA HIS A 308 -14.55 -17.15 -20.27
C HIS A 308 -13.38 -17.04 -21.27
N LYS A 309 -13.64 -17.04 -22.58
CA LYS A 309 -12.59 -16.99 -23.61
C LYS A 309 -12.36 -15.56 -24.11
N PHE A 310 -11.14 -15.07 -23.97
CA PHE A 310 -10.72 -13.76 -24.48
C PHE A 310 -10.21 -13.85 -25.93
N ALA A 311 -10.27 -12.74 -26.67
CA ALA A 311 -9.76 -12.68 -28.04
C ALA A 311 -8.26 -13.07 -28.13
N ALA A 312 -7.49 -12.73 -27.11
CA ALA A 312 -6.06 -13.08 -27.02
C ALA A 312 -5.79 -14.59 -26.84
N GLU A 313 -6.80 -15.39 -26.49
CA GLU A 313 -6.68 -16.85 -26.31
C GLU A 313 -7.01 -17.64 -27.59
N GLN A 314 -7.50 -16.99 -28.65
CA GLN A 314 -7.88 -17.66 -29.89
C GLN A 314 -6.64 -18.13 -30.66
N GLU A 315 -6.74 -19.30 -31.31
CA GLU A 315 -5.65 -19.88 -32.11
C GLU A 315 -5.25 -18.98 -33.28
N SER A 316 -6.24 -18.32 -33.90
CA SER A 316 -6.00 -17.27 -34.89
C SER A 316 -5.70 -15.97 -34.19
N ALA A 317 -4.56 -15.35 -34.51
CA ALA A 317 -4.23 -14.03 -33.99
C ALA A 317 -5.33 -13.02 -34.37
N PRO A 318 -5.70 -12.10 -33.46
CA PRO A 318 -6.62 -11.02 -33.80
C PRO A 318 -6.15 -10.25 -35.03
N ALA A 319 -7.10 -9.73 -35.81
CA ALA A 319 -6.80 -8.88 -36.95
C ALA A 319 -5.86 -7.74 -36.52
N PRO A 320 -4.90 -7.29 -37.36
CA PRO A 320 -3.88 -6.33 -36.95
C PRO A 320 -4.42 -5.05 -36.28
N GLY A 321 -5.61 -4.57 -36.68
CA GLY A 321 -6.26 -3.40 -36.09
C GLY A 321 -6.81 -3.62 -34.66
N ASP A 322 -7.04 -4.87 -34.26
CA ASP A 322 -7.69 -5.23 -32.99
C ASP A 322 -6.70 -5.79 -31.95
N GLN A 323 -5.43 -6.01 -32.33
CA GLN A 323 -4.42 -6.65 -31.48
C GLN A 323 -4.18 -5.88 -30.18
N ALA A 324 -4.04 -4.55 -30.24
CA ALA A 324 -3.82 -3.73 -29.06
C ALA A 324 -5.02 -3.76 -28.10
N ALA A 325 -6.25 -3.75 -28.64
CA ALA A 325 -7.47 -3.84 -27.84
C ALA A 325 -7.58 -5.21 -27.14
N ALA A 326 -7.36 -6.30 -27.89
CA ALA A 326 -7.34 -7.66 -27.34
C ALA A 326 -6.22 -7.84 -26.30
N GLY A 327 -5.05 -7.23 -26.53
CA GLY A 327 -3.94 -7.23 -25.58
C GLY A 327 -4.29 -6.52 -24.28
N ARG A 328 -4.89 -5.33 -24.33
CA ARG A 328 -5.34 -4.59 -23.14
C ARG A 328 -6.45 -5.34 -22.40
N GLU A 329 -7.42 -5.92 -23.10
CA GLU A 329 -8.47 -6.73 -22.48
C GLU A 329 -7.89 -7.93 -21.72
N ALA A 330 -7.00 -8.70 -22.35
CA ALA A 330 -6.34 -9.85 -21.73
C ALA A 330 -5.50 -9.44 -20.51
N CYS A 331 -4.80 -8.31 -20.62
CA CYS A 331 -4.01 -7.70 -19.56
C CYS A 331 -4.88 -7.35 -18.33
N GLY A 332 -6.02 -6.68 -18.54
CA GLY A 332 -6.98 -6.36 -17.48
C GLY A 332 -7.69 -7.58 -16.90
N ALA A 333 -8.00 -8.59 -17.72
CA ALA A 333 -8.59 -9.84 -17.25
C ALA A 333 -7.63 -10.64 -16.37
N ALA A 334 -6.34 -10.69 -16.74
CA ALA A 334 -5.32 -11.34 -15.93
C ALA A 334 -5.20 -10.72 -14.54
N PHE A 335 -5.35 -9.40 -14.43
CA PHE A 335 -5.36 -8.72 -13.13
C PHE A 335 -6.46 -9.25 -12.19
N TRP A 336 -7.70 -9.37 -12.69
CA TRP A 336 -8.82 -9.85 -11.86
C TRP A 336 -8.69 -11.32 -11.48
N LEU A 337 -8.19 -12.16 -12.40
CA LEU A 337 -7.88 -13.55 -12.08
C LEU A 337 -6.74 -13.67 -11.05
N ALA A 338 -5.71 -12.82 -11.14
CA ALA A 338 -4.63 -12.80 -10.17
C ALA A 338 -5.15 -12.42 -8.77
N ARG A 339 -6.08 -11.47 -8.66
CA ARG A 339 -6.75 -11.17 -7.38
C ARG A 339 -7.51 -12.36 -6.81
N ALA A 340 -8.17 -13.16 -7.65
CA ALA A 340 -8.84 -14.37 -7.18
C ALA A 340 -7.86 -15.42 -6.62
N CYS A 341 -6.58 -15.35 -7.02
CA CYS A 341 -5.50 -16.19 -6.50
C CYS A 341 -4.80 -15.62 -5.24
N PHE A 342 -5.11 -14.40 -4.79
CA PHE A 342 -4.38 -13.72 -3.71
C PHE A 342 -4.91 -14.08 -2.30
N GLY A 343 -4.01 -14.31 -1.34
CA GLY A 343 -4.30 -14.28 0.10
C GLY A 343 -4.98 -15.52 0.70
N HIS A 344 -4.78 -16.71 0.11
CA HIS A 344 -5.48 -17.94 0.51
C HIS A 344 -4.65 -18.88 1.39
N ALA A 345 -4.10 -18.37 2.49
CA ALA A 345 -3.06 -19.08 3.26
C ALA A 345 -3.54 -20.20 4.21
N THR A 346 -4.80 -20.64 4.14
CA THR A 346 -5.39 -21.67 5.03
C THR A 346 -6.29 -22.69 4.33
N LYS A 347 -6.45 -22.60 3.00
CA LYS A 347 -7.32 -23.51 2.26
C LYS A 347 -6.53 -24.17 1.15
N VAL A 348 -6.67 -25.48 1.04
CA VAL A 348 -6.20 -26.24 -0.14
C VAL A 348 -6.77 -25.55 -1.38
N PRO A 349 -5.92 -25.08 -2.31
CA PRO A 349 -6.40 -24.40 -3.50
C PRO A 349 -7.37 -25.27 -4.29
N THR A 350 -8.45 -24.66 -4.76
CA THR A 350 -9.41 -25.35 -5.63
C THR A 350 -8.84 -25.53 -7.03
N GLU A 351 -9.34 -26.52 -7.77
CA GLU A 351 -9.03 -26.71 -9.19
C GLU A 351 -9.21 -25.41 -10.01
N HIS A 352 -10.25 -24.63 -9.69
CA HIS A 352 -10.52 -23.37 -10.36
C HIS A 352 -9.50 -22.28 -10.03
N GLN A 353 -8.89 -22.28 -8.83
CA GLN A 353 -7.80 -21.36 -8.49
C GLN A 353 -6.51 -21.74 -9.23
N TYR A 354 -6.18 -23.02 -9.36
CA TYR A 354 -5.06 -23.45 -10.19
C TYR A 354 -5.29 -23.15 -11.66
N ALA A 355 -6.51 -23.34 -12.17
CA ALA A 355 -6.88 -22.99 -13.53
C ALA A 355 -6.80 -21.47 -13.77
N ALA A 356 -7.26 -20.65 -12.82
CA ALA A 356 -7.08 -19.19 -12.85
C ALA A 356 -5.59 -18.81 -12.87
N SER A 357 -4.76 -19.45 -12.03
CA SER A 357 -3.31 -19.22 -11.96
C SER A 357 -2.61 -19.45 -13.31
N LYS A 358 -2.86 -20.58 -13.97
CA LYS A 358 -2.35 -20.86 -15.33
C LYS A 358 -2.83 -19.83 -16.35
N LYS A 359 -4.11 -19.45 -16.25
CA LYS A 359 -4.73 -18.49 -17.16
C LYS A 359 -4.19 -17.08 -17.00
N VAL A 360 -3.85 -16.64 -15.79
CA VAL A 360 -3.15 -15.36 -15.53
C VAL A 360 -1.86 -15.31 -16.33
N LEU A 361 -1.02 -16.35 -16.22
CA LEU A 361 0.24 -16.43 -16.95
C LEU A 361 0.03 -16.38 -18.47
N LEU A 362 -0.89 -17.19 -18.99
CA LEU A 362 -1.23 -17.21 -20.41
C LEU A 362 -1.65 -15.81 -20.91
N LEU A 363 -2.59 -15.17 -20.23
CA LEU A 363 -3.14 -13.88 -20.64
C LEU A 363 -2.10 -12.76 -20.59
N LEU A 364 -1.25 -12.71 -19.56
CA LEU A 364 -0.17 -11.71 -19.48
C LEU A 364 0.85 -11.88 -20.61
N LEU A 365 1.21 -13.11 -20.95
CA LEU A 365 2.16 -13.38 -22.03
C LEU A 365 1.54 -13.13 -23.41
N ARG A 366 0.29 -13.52 -23.63
CA ARG A 366 -0.44 -13.21 -24.88
C ARG A 366 -0.66 -11.69 -25.02
N ALA A 367 -0.97 -10.99 -23.94
CA ALA A 367 -1.07 -9.53 -23.93
C ALA A 367 0.26 -8.87 -24.31
N ALA A 368 1.37 -9.28 -23.67
CA ALA A 368 2.71 -8.78 -24.00
C ALA A 368 3.09 -9.00 -25.47
N ALA A 369 2.66 -10.11 -26.07
CA ALA A 369 2.89 -10.42 -27.47
C ALA A 369 2.09 -9.52 -28.43
N LEU A 370 0.81 -9.28 -28.11
CA LEU A 370 -0.07 -8.41 -28.89
C LEU A 370 0.30 -6.93 -28.75
N LEU A 371 0.85 -6.53 -27.61
CA LEU A 371 1.23 -5.15 -27.28
C LEU A 371 2.69 -4.82 -27.66
N LYS A 372 3.32 -5.58 -28.57
CA LYS A 372 4.71 -5.33 -29.02
C LYS A 372 4.93 -3.94 -29.63
N GLY A 373 3.88 -3.30 -30.14
CA GLY A 373 3.92 -1.91 -30.62
C GLY A 373 3.87 -0.86 -29.51
N GLU A 374 3.62 -1.27 -28.26
CA GLU A 374 3.49 -0.44 -27.07
C GLU A 374 4.48 -0.94 -26.00
N PRO A 375 5.78 -0.60 -26.10
CA PRO A 375 6.86 -1.24 -25.33
C PRO A 375 6.69 -1.11 -23.81
N ASP A 376 6.13 -0.01 -23.31
CA ASP A 376 5.87 0.18 -21.88
C ASP A 376 4.78 -0.76 -21.35
N LEU A 377 3.72 -0.99 -22.14
CA LEU A 377 2.65 -1.93 -21.81
C LEU A 377 3.14 -3.37 -21.90
N GLN A 378 3.89 -3.70 -22.94
CA GLN A 378 4.52 -5.01 -23.07
C GLN A 378 5.40 -5.33 -21.85
N ARG A 379 6.28 -4.40 -21.48
CA ARG A 379 7.13 -4.53 -20.28
C ARG A 379 6.31 -4.68 -19.01
N THR A 380 5.22 -3.92 -18.89
CA THR A 380 4.32 -3.98 -17.73
C THR A 380 3.63 -5.35 -17.60
N CYS A 381 3.21 -5.96 -18.71
CA CYS A 381 2.64 -7.31 -18.73
C CYS A 381 3.65 -8.37 -18.26
N VAL A 382 4.88 -8.32 -18.79
CA VAL A 382 5.94 -9.28 -18.42
C VAL A 382 6.40 -9.08 -16.98
N ARG A 383 6.51 -7.83 -16.52
CA ARG A 383 6.76 -7.48 -15.11
C ARG A 383 5.72 -8.13 -14.19
N TYR A 384 4.44 -8.00 -14.51
CA TYR A 384 3.36 -8.59 -13.70
C TYR A 384 3.40 -10.11 -13.76
N ALA A 385 3.76 -10.71 -14.89
CA ALA A 385 3.92 -12.17 -14.99
C ALA A 385 5.05 -12.66 -14.07
N ALA A 386 6.21 -12.01 -14.09
CA ALA A 386 7.32 -12.32 -13.20
C ALA A 386 6.97 -12.06 -11.72
N GLY A 387 6.27 -10.95 -11.44
CA GLY A 387 5.81 -10.61 -10.10
C GLY A 387 4.79 -11.60 -9.54
N PHE A 388 3.81 -12.03 -10.35
CA PHE A 388 2.82 -13.04 -10.00
C PHE A 388 3.49 -14.40 -9.76
N ALA A 389 4.36 -14.83 -10.68
CA ALA A 389 5.02 -16.12 -10.58
C ALA A 389 5.93 -16.22 -9.35
N THR A 390 6.60 -15.13 -8.95
CA THR A 390 7.56 -15.15 -7.84
C THR A 390 6.97 -14.81 -6.48
N ASN A 391 5.78 -14.20 -6.39
CA ASN A 391 5.22 -13.71 -5.12
C ASN A 391 4.45 -14.82 -4.38
N PRO A 392 4.88 -15.23 -3.18
CA PRO A 392 4.26 -16.33 -2.42
C PRO A 392 2.82 -16.06 -1.97
N ARG A 393 2.34 -14.80 -2.01
CA ARG A 393 0.96 -14.47 -1.63
C ARG A 393 -0.10 -14.98 -2.59
N TYR A 394 0.31 -15.34 -3.81
CA TYR A 394 -0.60 -15.87 -4.83
C TYR A 394 -0.52 -17.38 -4.86
N ILE A 395 -1.68 -18.02 -5.04
CA ILE A 395 -1.76 -19.43 -5.44
C ILE A 395 -1.12 -19.57 -6.82
N ARG A 396 -0.08 -20.40 -6.92
CA ARG A 396 0.68 -20.61 -8.15
C ARG A 396 0.64 -22.07 -8.54
N SER A 397 0.03 -22.35 -9.69
CA SER A 397 0.07 -23.69 -10.28
C SER A 397 1.51 -24.14 -10.55
N GLY A 398 1.75 -25.45 -10.63
CA GLY A 398 3.08 -26.00 -10.95
C GLY A 398 3.68 -25.43 -12.24
N LEU A 399 2.84 -25.16 -13.26
CA LEU A 399 3.26 -24.46 -14.48
C LEU A 399 3.79 -23.05 -14.19
N VAL A 400 3.14 -22.28 -13.32
CA VAL A 400 3.57 -20.92 -12.96
C VAL A 400 4.87 -20.96 -12.17
N LEU A 401 5.00 -21.91 -11.24
CA LEU A 401 6.22 -22.10 -10.45
C LEU A 401 7.41 -22.50 -11.34
N ASP A 402 7.20 -23.38 -12.32
CA ASP A 402 8.21 -23.79 -13.30
C ASP A 402 8.70 -22.63 -14.19
N PHE A 403 7.87 -21.61 -14.41
CA PHE A 403 8.20 -20.48 -15.29
C PHE A 403 8.93 -19.31 -14.58
N GLN A 404 9.10 -19.34 -13.26
CA GLN A 404 9.64 -18.21 -12.48
C GLN A 404 10.94 -17.63 -13.05
N GLU A 405 12.00 -18.42 -13.18
CA GLU A 405 13.31 -17.94 -13.65
C GLU A 405 13.23 -17.39 -15.08
N ARG A 406 12.52 -18.12 -15.97
CA ARG A 406 12.34 -17.72 -17.37
C ARG A 406 11.60 -16.40 -17.52
N LEU A 407 10.62 -16.12 -16.65
CA LEU A 407 9.88 -14.85 -16.67
C LEU A 407 10.72 -13.70 -16.15
N VAL A 408 11.54 -13.95 -15.13
CA VAL A 408 12.45 -12.93 -14.58
C VAL A 408 13.51 -12.56 -15.60
N ASP A 409 14.11 -13.54 -16.29
CA ASP A 409 15.09 -13.29 -17.33
C ASP A 409 14.47 -12.63 -18.58
N LEU A 410 13.25 -13.03 -18.95
CA LEU A 410 12.48 -12.36 -20.00
C LEU A 410 12.25 -10.88 -19.65
N TYR A 411 11.79 -10.58 -18.43
CA TYR A 411 11.62 -9.20 -17.98
C TYR A 411 12.94 -8.43 -18.01
N ALA A 412 14.03 -9.02 -17.48
CA ALA A 412 15.34 -8.39 -17.43
C ALA A 412 15.93 -8.06 -18.81
N GLY A 413 15.56 -8.83 -19.84
CA GLY A 413 15.97 -8.60 -21.22
C GLY A 413 15.19 -7.51 -21.96
N LEU A 414 14.08 -7.00 -21.40
CA LEU A 414 13.28 -5.96 -22.07
C LEU A 414 13.88 -4.55 -21.90
N PRO A 415 13.80 -3.70 -22.93
CA PRO A 415 14.18 -2.29 -22.81
C PRO A 415 13.41 -1.57 -21.69
N GLY A 416 14.13 -0.86 -20.82
CA GLY A 416 13.54 -0.14 -19.69
C GLY A 416 13.17 -1.02 -18.48
N ALA A 417 13.65 -2.27 -18.43
CA ALA A 417 13.51 -3.11 -17.26
C ALA A 417 14.23 -2.51 -16.04
N ARG A 418 13.48 -2.37 -14.94
CA ARG A 418 14.01 -1.84 -13.67
C ARG A 418 14.82 -2.90 -12.93
N ARG A 419 16.09 -2.62 -12.69
CA ARG A 419 17.03 -3.53 -12.00
C ARG A 419 16.58 -3.89 -10.59
N SER A 420 16.00 -2.94 -9.84
CA SER A 420 15.46 -3.21 -8.50
C SER A 420 14.37 -4.27 -8.52
N LEU A 421 13.49 -4.26 -9.53
CA LEU A 421 12.44 -5.27 -9.69
C LEU A 421 13.01 -6.64 -10.04
N THR A 422 13.98 -6.70 -10.95
CA THR A 422 14.68 -7.95 -11.27
C THR A 422 15.35 -8.54 -10.03
N ASN A 423 16.03 -7.71 -9.24
CA ASN A 423 16.65 -8.13 -7.99
C ASN A 423 15.61 -8.61 -6.96
N LEU A 424 14.47 -7.92 -6.82
CA LEU A 424 13.37 -8.39 -5.97
C LEU A 424 12.87 -9.78 -6.40
N PHE A 425 12.61 -9.98 -7.69
CA PHE A 425 12.12 -11.27 -8.18
C PHE A 425 13.15 -12.39 -7.99
N ARG A 426 14.44 -12.12 -8.24
CA ARG A 426 15.53 -13.07 -7.96
C ARG A 426 15.64 -13.39 -6.48
N GLY A 427 15.53 -12.37 -5.62
CA GLY A 427 15.51 -12.53 -4.17
C GLY A 427 14.40 -13.48 -3.72
N ARG A 428 13.18 -13.33 -4.25
CA ARG A 428 12.05 -14.23 -3.95
C ARG A 428 12.31 -15.67 -4.36
N ILE A 429 12.90 -15.89 -5.54
CA ILE A 429 13.24 -17.24 -6.02
C ILE A 429 14.26 -17.88 -5.07
N TYR A 430 15.32 -17.15 -4.70
CA TYR A 430 16.31 -17.67 -3.76
C TYR A 430 15.74 -17.91 -2.37
N TRP A 431 14.82 -17.07 -1.90
CA TRP A 431 14.13 -17.29 -0.63
C TRP A 431 13.29 -18.58 -0.67
N GLN A 432 12.50 -18.78 -1.72
CA GLN A 432 11.74 -20.01 -1.95
C GLN A 432 12.64 -21.24 -2.01
N ARG A 433 13.77 -21.17 -2.72
CA ARG A 433 14.74 -22.28 -2.79
C ARG A 433 15.36 -22.59 -1.44
N TRP A 434 15.67 -21.58 -0.64
CA TRP A 434 16.21 -21.78 0.71
C TRP A 434 15.18 -22.45 1.63
N GLN A 435 13.93 -22.00 1.60
CA GLN A 435 12.85 -22.58 2.39
C GLN A 435 12.50 -24.02 1.96
N ALA A 436 12.69 -24.34 0.68
CA ALA A 436 12.57 -25.70 0.15
C ALA A 436 13.84 -26.56 0.35
N GLU A 437 14.83 -26.10 1.12
CA GLU A 437 16.09 -26.81 1.39
C GLU A 437 16.91 -27.15 0.12
N LEU A 438 16.68 -26.42 -0.98
CA LEU A 438 17.42 -26.59 -2.24
C LEU A 438 18.73 -25.77 -2.29
N VAL A 439 18.94 -24.89 -1.31
CA VAL A 439 20.19 -24.13 -1.10
C VAL A 439 20.46 -24.01 0.39
N ASP A 440 21.75 -23.99 0.76
CA ASP A 440 22.19 -24.12 2.16
C ASP A 440 21.87 -22.91 3.05
N ASP A 441 21.76 -21.71 2.47
CA ASP A 441 21.51 -20.49 3.23
C ASP A 441 20.73 -19.40 2.47
N ALA A 442 20.26 -18.44 3.25
CA ALA A 442 19.51 -17.28 2.78
C ALA A 442 20.40 -16.16 2.21
N HIS A 443 21.72 -16.27 2.19
CA HIS A 443 22.64 -15.16 1.90
C HIS A 443 22.35 -14.55 0.53
N LYS A 444 22.16 -15.39 -0.50
CA LYS A 444 21.83 -14.92 -1.85
C LYS A 444 20.49 -14.18 -1.90
N ALA A 445 19.47 -14.66 -1.17
CA ALA A 445 18.19 -13.98 -1.08
C ALA A 445 18.38 -12.58 -0.47
N VAL A 446 19.09 -12.48 0.65
CA VAL A 446 19.39 -11.20 1.33
C VAL A 446 20.22 -10.27 0.44
N GLU A 447 21.19 -10.80 -0.30
CA GLU A 447 21.99 -10.02 -1.25
C GLU A 447 21.13 -9.40 -2.35
N PHE A 448 20.24 -10.18 -2.96
CA PHE A 448 19.31 -9.68 -3.97
C PHE A 448 18.31 -8.67 -3.41
N TYR A 449 17.70 -8.93 -2.24
CA TYR A 449 16.83 -7.96 -1.58
C TYR A 449 17.59 -6.67 -1.22
N GLY A 450 18.85 -6.77 -0.79
CA GLY A 450 19.72 -5.64 -0.53
C GLY A 450 20.05 -4.83 -1.79
N ALA A 451 20.30 -5.51 -2.92
CA ALA A 451 20.52 -4.87 -4.21
C ALA A 451 19.25 -4.19 -4.75
N ALA A 452 18.08 -4.81 -4.54
CA ALA A 452 16.79 -4.22 -4.88
C ALA A 452 16.53 -2.93 -4.09
N LEU A 453 16.79 -2.96 -2.78
CA LEU A 453 16.67 -1.81 -1.89
C LEU A 453 17.71 -0.71 -2.21
N LYS A 454 18.91 -1.03 -2.68
CA LYS A 454 19.93 -0.03 -3.00
C LYS A 454 19.45 0.92 -4.10
N ASP A 455 18.88 0.36 -5.15
CA ASP A 455 18.49 1.12 -6.34
C ASP A 455 17.03 1.57 -6.29
N TYR A 456 16.28 1.34 -5.20
CA TYR A 456 14.81 1.46 -5.16
C TYR A 456 14.22 2.81 -5.56
N ARG A 457 15.00 3.89 -5.50
CA ARG A 457 14.57 5.26 -5.89
C ARG A 457 15.16 5.74 -7.20
N ASP A 458 15.99 4.93 -7.84
CA ASP A 458 16.55 5.27 -9.14
C ASP A 458 15.39 5.49 -10.13
N PRO A 459 15.33 6.64 -10.83
CA PRO A 459 14.22 6.96 -11.72
C PRO A 459 14.00 5.91 -12.82
N GLU A 460 15.07 5.28 -13.30
CA GLU A 460 15.06 4.32 -14.42
C GLU A 460 15.15 2.87 -13.93
N HIS A 461 15.93 2.62 -12.90
CA HIS A 461 16.25 1.28 -12.41
C HIS A 461 15.57 0.91 -11.10
N GLY A 462 14.96 1.86 -10.40
CA GLY A 462 14.35 1.68 -9.10
C GLY A 462 12.96 1.08 -9.12
N PHE A 463 12.33 1.03 -7.96
CA PHE A 463 10.96 0.56 -7.84
C PHE A 463 9.99 1.53 -8.54
N ASP A 464 8.97 0.95 -9.16
CA ASP A 464 7.79 1.70 -9.53
C ASP A 464 6.84 1.85 -8.34
N ALA A 465 5.68 2.43 -8.61
CA ALA A 465 4.65 2.71 -7.63
C ALA A 465 4.17 1.49 -6.80
N GLU A 466 4.26 0.28 -7.34
CA GLU A 466 3.61 -0.90 -6.74
C GLU A 466 4.61 -1.81 -6.03
N ALA A 467 5.87 -1.86 -6.49
CA ALA A 467 6.88 -2.75 -5.93
C ALA A 467 7.07 -2.60 -4.41
N PRO A 468 7.10 -1.39 -3.82
CA PRO A 468 7.23 -1.17 -2.39
C PRO A 468 6.19 -1.93 -1.55
N VAL A 469 4.98 -2.10 -2.10
CA VAL A 469 3.84 -2.72 -1.40
C VAL A 469 4.09 -4.18 -1.08
N HIS A 470 4.78 -4.89 -1.97
CA HIS A 470 5.12 -6.29 -1.75
C HIS A 470 6.51 -6.45 -1.14
N PHE A 471 7.44 -5.58 -1.55
CA PHE A 471 8.84 -5.66 -1.16
C PHE A 471 9.07 -5.49 0.34
N PHE A 472 8.47 -4.48 0.97
CA PHE A 472 8.78 -4.16 2.36
C PHE A 472 8.24 -5.18 3.37
N PRO A 473 7.00 -5.71 3.25
CA PRO A 473 6.55 -6.81 4.10
C PRO A 473 7.41 -8.07 3.92
N GLU A 474 7.78 -8.41 2.68
CA GLU A 474 8.67 -9.55 2.40
C GLU A 474 10.04 -9.38 3.03
N LEU A 475 10.65 -8.21 2.86
CA LEU A 475 11.94 -7.89 3.45
C LEU A 475 11.89 -8.02 4.97
N GLN A 476 10.79 -7.57 5.59
CA GLN A 476 10.59 -7.71 7.02
C GLN A 476 10.57 -9.19 7.44
N ILE A 477 9.77 -10.03 6.79
CA ILE A 477 9.64 -11.44 7.17
C ILE A 477 10.95 -12.20 6.87
N LEU A 478 11.58 -11.98 5.72
CA LEU A 478 12.89 -12.57 5.40
C LEU A 478 13.95 -12.22 6.46
N LEU A 479 14.04 -10.96 6.88
CA LEU A 479 14.99 -10.55 7.91
C LEU A 479 14.68 -11.15 9.29
N GLN A 480 13.40 -11.45 9.59
CA GLN A 480 13.02 -12.18 10.81
C GLN A 480 13.46 -13.65 10.77
N GLU A 481 13.50 -14.27 9.60
CA GLU A 481 13.90 -15.68 9.45
C GLU A 481 15.42 -15.88 9.46
N VAL A 482 16.19 -14.92 8.92
CA VAL A 482 17.65 -15.04 8.75
C VAL A 482 18.43 -14.94 10.08
N ARG A 483 17.79 -14.41 11.13
CA ARG A 483 18.00 -14.52 12.60
C ARG A 483 19.35 -14.90 13.22
N LYS A 484 20.49 -14.62 12.58
CA LYS A 484 21.80 -14.70 13.24
C LYS A 484 22.12 -13.45 14.08
N ARG A 485 21.31 -12.36 14.07
CA ARG A 485 21.53 -11.13 14.89
C ARG A 485 20.22 -10.44 15.36
N LYS A 486 19.51 -11.11 16.26
CA LYS A 486 18.18 -10.78 16.82
C LYS A 486 17.91 -9.29 17.14
N ASP A 487 18.80 -8.60 17.86
CA ASP A 487 18.54 -7.22 18.32
C ASP A 487 18.70 -6.16 17.21
N ARG A 488 19.64 -6.39 16.29
CA ARG A 488 19.88 -5.49 15.16
C ARG A 488 18.77 -5.59 14.12
N GLU A 489 18.28 -6.80 13.90
CA GLU A 489 17.19 -7.09 12.98
C GLU A 489 15.87 -6.53 13.52
N LEU A 490 15.54 -6.71 14.80
CA LEU A 490 14.32 -6.15 15.41
C LEU A 490 14.18 -4.63 15.16
N HIS A 491 15.24 -3.88 15.41
CA HIS A 491 15.24 -2.44 15.17
C HIS A 491 15.18 -2.08 13.68
N THR A 492 15.79 -2.89 12.81
CA THR A 492 15.65 -2.72 11.35
C THR A 492 14.22 -2.91 10.90
N LEU A 493 13.49 -3.83 11.54
CA LEU A 493 12.10 -4.16 11.21
C LEU A 493 11.13 -3.08 11.67
N GLU A 494 11.30 -2.54 12.89
CA GLU A 494 10.56 -1.37 13.38
C GLU A 494 10.72 -0.17 12.43
N VAL A 495 11.92 -0.03 11.87
CA VAL A 495 12.28 1.03 10.94
C VAL A 495 11.71 0.80 9.54
N VAL A 496 11.76 -0.43 9.01
CA VAL A 496 11.09 -0.79 7.74
C VAL A 496 9.59 -0.54 7.86
N ASP A 497 8.97 -0.98 8.95
CA ASP A 497 7.57 -0.75 9.26
C ASP A 497 7.25 0.75 9.27
N PHE A 498 8.05 1.54 9.99
CA PHE A 498 7.91 2.99 10.09
C PHE A 498 8.04 3.71 8.72
N ILE A 499 9.03 3.35 7.91
CA ILE A 499 9.28 3.96 6.59
C ILE A 499 8.17 3.58 5.59
N THR A 500 7.74 2.31 5.61
CA THR A 500 6.74 1.75 4.69
C THR A 500 5.37 2.37 4.92
N GLN A 501 4.96 2.46 6.18
CA GLN A 501 3.69 3.07 6.57
C GLN A 501 3.66 4.57 6.26
N ARG A 502 4.78 5.29 6.34
CA ARG A 502 4.80 6.76 6.19
C ARG A 502 5.03 7.30 4.79
N ASN A 503 5.81 6.60 3.98
CA ASN A 503 6.15 7.04 2.64
C ASN A 503 5.21 6.48 1.58
N TYR A 504 4.55 5.36 1.87
CA TYR A 504 3.70 4.68 0.91
C TYR A 504 2.28 4.46 1.40
N GLY A 505 2.00 4.76 2.68
CA GLY A 505 0.69 4.49 3.29
C GLY A 505 0.30 3.01 3.22
N ILE A 506 1.30 2.13 3.09
CA ILE A 506 1.12 0.69 3.08
C ILE A 506 1.00 0.27 4.54
N TYR A 507 -0.19 -0.15 4.92
CA TYR A 507 -0.45 -0.74 6.21
C TYR A 507 -0.74 -2.23 6.01
N PHE A 508 0.07 -3.09 6.62
CA PHE A 508 -0.08 -4.54 6.52
C PHE A 508 -0.03 -5.16 7.91
N ASP A 509 -0.82 -6.21 8.11
CA ASP A 509 -0.72 -7.05 9.30
C ASP A 509 0.44 -8.01 9.10
N VAL A 510 1.52 -7.80 9.85
CA VAL A 510 2.74 -8.61 9.78
C VAL A 510 2.44 -10.09 10.00
N LYS A 511 1.50 -10.45 10.87
CA LYS A 511 1.16 -11.86 11.13
C LYS A 511 0.43 -12.48 9.96
N GLU A 512 -0.49 -11.72 9.36
CA GLU A 512 -1.22 -12.18 8.19
C GLU A 512 -0.30 -12.27 6.96
N GLU A 513 0.61 -11.31 6.80
CA GLU A 513 1.65 -11.33 5.78
C GLU A 513 2.59 -12.53 5.96
N GLU A 514 3.07 -12.79 7.19
CA GLU A 514 3.88 -13.97 7.53
C GLU A 514 3.12 -15.25 7.16
N ARG A 515 1.86 -15.38 7.60
CA ARG A 515 1.00 -16.52 7.26
C ARG A 515 0.88 -16.73 5.75
N MET A 516 0.64 -15.67 4.97
CA MET A 516 0.54 -15.74 3.52
C MET A 516 1.84 -16.12 2.84
N LEU A 517 2.97 -15.58 3.31
CA LEU A 517 4.27 -15.90 2.74
C LEU A 517 4.65 -17.34 3.07
N THR A 518 4.51 -17.79 4.31
CA THR A 518 4.78 -19.18 4.73
C THR A 518 3.98 -20.17 3.89
N ALA A 519 2.67 -19.96 3.73
CA ALA A 519 1.84 -20.87 2.93
C ALA A 519 2.30 -20.98 1.46
N GLY A 520 2.75 -19.87 0.85
CA GLY A 520 3.28 -19.90 -0.51
C GLY A 520 4.71 -20.46 -0.62
N LEU A 521 5.50 -20.38 0.45
CA LEU A 521 6.81 -21.02 0.54
C LEU A 521 6.64 -22.54 0.66
N ASP A 522 5.69 -23.00 1.47
CA ASP A 522 5.30 -24.41 1.60
C ASP A 522 4.78 -24.96 0.26
N GLU A 523 3.90 -24.22 -0.43
CA GLU A 523 3.41 -24.58 -1.79
C GLU A 523 4.57 -24.83 -2.77
N TYR A 524 5.61 -24.00 -2.71
CA TYR A 524 6.79 -24.17 -3.55
C TYR A 524 7.62 -25.38 -3.16
N ALA A 525 7.83 -25.61 -1.86
CA ALA A 525 8.57 -26.75 -1.34
C ALA A 525 7.89 -28.08 -1.70
N ASP A 526 6.58 -28.17 -1.49
CA ASP A 526 5.75 -29.32 -1.86
C ASP A 526 5.85 -29.61 -3.36
N PHE A 527 5.69 -28.56 -4.20
CA PHE A 527 5.82 -28.67 -5.65
C PHE A 527 7.19 -29.25 -6.08
N LYS A 528 8.29 -28.76 -5.50
CA LYS A 528 9.63 -29.23 -5.84
C LYS A 528 9.86 -30.67 -5.38
N SER A 529 9.40 -31.02 -4.18
CA SER A 529 9.46 -32.38 -3.65
C SER A 529 8.69 -33.37 -4.53
N ASP A 530 7.46 -33.02 -4.93
CA ASP A 530 6.63 -33.86 -5.81
C ASP A 530 7.27 -34.07 -7.19
N CYS A 531 7.82 -33.00 -7.78
CA CYS A 531 8.54 -33.09 -9.05
C CYS A 531 9.73 -34.03 -8.94
N PHE A 532 10.57 -33.85 -7.91
CA PHE A 532 11.74 -34.69 -7.67
C PHE A 532 11.35 -36.17 -7.49
N GLN A 533 10.33 -36.46 -6.69
CA GLN A 533 9.86 -37.82 -6.46
C GLN A 533 9.37 -38.51 -7.74
N ARG A 534 8.64 -37.78 -8.61
CA ARG A 534 8.14 -38.31 -9.88
C ARG A 534 9.25 -38.53 -10.90
N LEU A 535 10.19 -37.60 -11.02
CA LEU A 535 11.39 -37.77 -11.85
C LEU A 535 12.21 -38.98 -11.37
N ARG A 536 12.42 -39.12 -10.06
CA ARG A 536 13.13 -40.27 -9.49
C ARG A 536 12.43 -41.60 -9.80
N LYS A 537 11.09 -41.66 -9.76
CA LYS A 537 10.32 -42.85 -10.14
C LYS A 537 10.49 -43.19 -11.62
N ARG A 538 10.43 -42.19 -12.50
CA ARG A 538 10.64 -42.37 -13.95
C ARG A 538 12.03 -42.89 -14.28
N LEU A 539 13.06 -42.32 -13.66
CA LEU A 539 14.44 -42.73 -13.90
C LEU A 539 14.71 -44.15 -13.41
N LYS A 540 14.18 -44.53 -12.23
CA LYS A 540 14.19 -45.92 -11.75
C LYS A 540 13.49 -46.88 -12.73
N ALA A 541 12.39 -46.46 -13.36
CA ALA A 541 11.66 -47.27 -14.33
C ALA A 541 12.38 -47.39 -15.69
N SER A 542 13.21 -46.41 -16.07
CA SER A 542 13.90 -46.34 -17.36
C SER A 542 15.15 -47.23 -17.51
N ALA A 543 15.55 -47.97 -16.46
CA ALA A 543 16.75 -48.83 -16.43
C ALA A 543 18.10 -48.14 -16.73
N VAL A 544 18.16 -46.82 -16.74
CA VAL A 544 19.41 -46.06 -16.87
C VAL A 544 20.07 -45.97 -15.48
N LYS A 545 21.25 -46.58 -15.31
CA LYS A 545 22.11 -46.37 -14.14
C LYS A 545 22.66 -44.94 -14.17
N HIS A 546 21.96 -44.00 -13.56
CA HIS A 546 22.59 -42.78 -13.06
C HIS A 546 22.93 -43.00 -11.59
N GLU A 547 24.23 -43.16 -11.31
CA GLU A 547 24.75 -43.46 -9.96
C GLU A 547 24.75 -42.24 -9.01
N SER A 548 24.36 -41.05 -9.47
CA SER A 548 24.14 -39.90 -8.59
C SER A 548 23.24 -38.86 -9.26
N LEU A 549 21.95 -38.90 -8.94
CA LEU A 549 21.21 -37.63 -8.87
C LEU A 549 21.52 -37.06 -7.50
N GLU A 550 22.47 -36.14 -7.46
CA GLU A 550 22.56 -35.22 -6.33
C GLU A 550 21.26 -34.40 -6.30
N ASP A 551 20.78 -34.05 -5.11
CA ASP A 551 19.49 -33.38 -4.87
C ASP A 551 19.35 -32.02 -5.61
N THR A 552 20.40 -31.55 -6.27
CA THR A 552 20.53 -30.23 -6.91
C THR A 552 20.47 -30.23 -8.45
N ASP A 553 20.67 -31.37 -9.15
CA ASP A 553 20.83 -31.40 -10.61
C ASP A 553 19.61 -31.87 -11.41
N TRP A 554 18.54 -32.28 -10.73
CA TRP A 554 17.33 -32.83 -11.37
C TRP A 554 16.50 -31.79 -12.14
N GLU A 555 16.61 -30.50 -11.80
CA GLU A 555 15.88 -29.41 -12.46
C GLU A 555 16.32 -29.20 -13.92
N ASN A 556 17.52 -29.67 -14.29
CA ASN A 556 18.08 -29.59 -15.64
C ASN A 556 17.69 -30.79 -16.52
N LEU A 557 16.96 -31.77 -15.99
CA LEU A 557 16.44 -32.88 -16.76
C LEU A 557 15.30 -32.38 -17.65
N GLY A 558 15.38 -32.61 -18.97
CA GLY A 558 14.37 -32.17 -19.94
C GLY A 558 12.96 -32.76 -19.76
N ASP A 559 12.75 -33.57 -18.73
CA ASP A 559 11.52 -34.30 -18.43
C ASP A 559 10.56 -33.56 -17.48
N THR A 560 10.93 -32.39 -16.96
CA THR A 560 10.07 -31.60 -16.05
C THR A 560 8.71 -31.27 -16.69
N ALA A 561 8.67 -30.99 -17.99
CA ALA A 561 7.41 -30.75 -18.72
C ALA A 561 6.45 -31.95 -18.68
N LEU A 562 6.99 -33.17 -18.79
CA LEU A 562 6.19 -34.39 -18.73
C LEU A 562 5.68 -34.66 -17.31
N VAL A 563 6.47 -34.35 -16.28
CA VAL A 563 6.04 -34.47 -14.88
C VAL A 563 4.93 -33.47 -14.55
N LEU A 564 5.01 -32.25 -15.08
CA LEU A 564 3.94 -31.26 -14.92
C LEU A 564 2.63 -31.72 -15.56
N ALA A 565 2.68 -32.34 -16.74
CA ALA A 565 1.51 -32.91 -17.42
C ALA A 565 0.87 -34.07 -16.62
N GLU A 566 1.69 -34.90 -15.96
CA GLU A 566 1.19 -35.95 -15.07
C GLU A 566 0.54 -35.41 -13.79
N MET A 567 1.04 -34.29 -13.27
CA MET A 567 0.48 -33.64 -12.08
C MET A 567 -0.85 -32.95 -12.40
N ASP A 568 -0.97 -32.35 -13.59
CA ASP A 568 -2.17 -31.69 -14.07
C ASP A 568 -2.25 -31.78 -15.61
N PRO A 569 -3.13 -32.62 -16.16
CA PRO A 569 -3.24 -32.83 -17.62
C PRO A 569 -3.58 -31.57 -18.41
N THR A 570 -4.19 -30.57 -17.78
CA THR A 570 -4.50 -29.31 -18.46
C THR A 570 -3.26 -28.45 -18.67
N THR A 571 -2.13 -28.78 -18.04
CA THR A 571 -0.85 -28.09 -18.20
C THR A 571 -0.35 -28.14 -19.64
N ASP A 572 -0.50 -29.27 -20.34
CA ASP A 572 -0.08 -29.42 -21.74
C ASP A 572 -0.77 -28.40 -22.66
N TYR A 573 -2.07 -28.17 -22.44
CA TYR A 573 -2.83 -27.16 -23.19
C TYR A 573 -2.23 -25.76 -23.01
N TYR A 574 -2.00 -25.33 -21.75
CA TYR A 574 -1.43 -24.00 -21.49
C TYR A 574 0.03 -23.88 -21.94
N GLN A 575 0.83 -24.94 -21.77
CA GLN A 575 2.23 -24.95 -22.16
C GLN A 575 2.40 -24.87 -23.68
N THR A 576 1.53 -25.53 -24.44
CA THR A 576 1.47 -25.40 -25.91
C THR A 576 1.19 -23.95 -26.29
N LEU A 577 0.14 -23.35 -25.73
CA LEU A 577 -0.23 -21.96 -26.02
C LEU A 577 0.84 -20.94 -25.61
N ILE A 578 1.63 -21.22 -24.57
CA ILE A 578 2.75 -20.35 -24.16
C ILE A 578 3.95 -20.57 -25.10
N ASN A 579 4.23 -21.81 -25.50
CA ASN A 579 5.35 -22.12 -26.40
C ASN A 579 5.19 -21.49 -27.79
N ASP A 580 3.95 -21.31 -28.28
CA ASP A 580 3.68 -20.58 -29.52
C ASP A 580 4.27 -19.17 -29.53
N LEU A 581 4.39 -18.54 -28.36
CA LEU A 581 4.90 -17.18 -28.20
C LEU A 581 6.41 -17.06 -28.49
N LYS A 582 7.16 -18.17 -28.52
CA LYS A 582 8.60 -18.19 -28.87
C LYS A 582 8.88 -17.68 -30.28
N THR A 583 7.86 -17.68 -31.14
CA THR A 583 7.94 -17.19 -32.52
C THR A 583 7.86 -15.66 -32.62
N ILE A 584 7.60 -14.95 -31.50
CA ILE A 584 7.36 -13.51 -31.47
C ILE A 584 8.66 -12.78 -31.08
N PRO A 585 9.14 -11.81 -31.90
CA PRO A 585 10.32 -11.00 -31.57
C PRO A 585 10.15 -10.32 -30.20
N GLY A 586 11.14 -10.48 -29.32
CA GLY A 586 11.10 -9.95 -27.94
C GLY A 586 10.57 -10.91 -26.87
N MET A 587 10.00 -12.07 -27.25
CA MET A 587 9.46 -13.10 -26.35
C MET A 587 10.28 -14.40 -26.42
N ARG A 588 11.59 -14.30 -26.15
CA ARG A 588 12.49 -15.47 -26.17
C ARG A 588 12.59 -16.10 -24.78
N PHE A 589 11.90 -17.22 -24.58
CA PHE A 589 12.15 -18.10 -23.43
C PHE A 589 13.41 -18.93 -23.70
N GLY A 590 14.51 -18.63 -23.02
CA GLY A 590 15.69 -19.48 -23.08
C GLY A 590 15.36 -20.91 -22.65
N ARG A 591 15.86 -21.91 -23.38
CA ARG A 591 16.24 -23.18 -22.76
C ARG A 591 17.61 -22.92 -22.15
N LYS A 592 17.76 -23.12 -20.85
CA LYS A 592 19.04 -23.68 -20.39
C LYS A 592 18.99 -25.16 -20.71
#